data_AF-A0A9E7G623-F1
#
_entry.id   AF-A0A9E7G623-F1
#
_cell.length_a   1.000
_cell.length_b   1.000
_cell.length_c   1.000
_cell.angle_alpha   90.00
_cell.angle_beta   90.00
_cell.angle_gamma   90.00
#
_symmetry.space_group_name_H-M   'P 1'
#
loop_
_entity.id
_entity.type
_entity.pdbx_description
1 polymer ?
#
loop_
_entity_poly.entity_id
_entity_poly.type
_entity_poly.pdbx_seq_one_letter_code
_entity_poly.pdbx_strand_id
1 'polypeptide(L)'
;MSLEAAVFLLFGRDKLKLSTVGISQQAPEGEEKRCLDSELWHACAGPLVCLPTAGTRVVYFPQGHSDQVAASTNKEVESHFPNYPSLLPQLLCRLHNVTLHADVETDEVYAQMTLQPLSPKDTYFPIEMGFASKQPTNYFCKILTASDTSTHGGFSIPRCAAEKVFPPLDFSQQPPVQDLIARDLYDVEWKFRHIFRGQPKRHLLTTGWSVFVSAKRLVAGDSVLFIWNEKNQLLLGIRCANQPQTSASSSLVLSSDSMHIGLFAAAAHAAATNSRFTIFYNPRASPSEFVIPLSKYTKAVFHTCINWDAISYAF
;
A
#
# COMPACT_ATOMS: atom_id res chain seq x y z
N MET A 1 -9.91 26.07 12.13
CA MET A 1 -8.80 25.44 11.38
C MET A 1 -9.38 24.23 10.68
N SER A 2 -9.32 24.17 9.34
CA SER A 2 -9.95 23.09 8.56
C SER A 2 -9.34 21.74 8.93
N LEU A 3 -10.17 20.71 9.13
CA LEU A 3 -9.75 19.32 9.35
C LEU A 3 -8.82 18.79 8.24
N GLU A 4 -8.83 19.41 7.06
CA GLU A 4 -7.85 19.14 6.01
C GLU A 4 -6.41 19.35 6.48
N ALA A 5 -6.14 20.31 7.36
CA ALA A 5 -4.79 20.60 7.85
C ALA A 5 -4.24 19.47 8.76
N ALA A 6 -5.10 18.79 9.53
CA ALA A 6 -4.67 17.68 10.40
C ALA A 6 -4.30 16.43 9.59
N VAL A 7 -5.01 16.20 8.49
CA VAL A 7 -4.79 15.08 7.56
C VAL A 7 -3.62 15.37 6.60
N PHE A 8 -3.44 16.63 6.18
CA PHE A 8 -2.26 17.09 5.43
C PHE A 8 -0.96 16.91 6.24
N LEU A 9 -1.02 17.13 7.55
CA LEU A 9 0.13 16.99 8.45
C LEU A 9 0.58 15.53 8.67
N LEU A 10 -0.25 14.53 8.31
CA LEU A 10 0.10 13.12 8.41
C LEU A 10 0.86 12.58 7.19
N PHE A 11 0.69 13.16 6.00
CA PHE A 11 1.20 12.54 4.75
C PHE A 11 1.72 13.52 3.67
N GLY A 12 1.81 14.83 3.93
CA GLY A 12 2.16 15.81 2.90
C GLY A 12 3.09 16.91 3.39
N ARG A 13 4.37 16.59 3.62
CA ARG A 13 5.41 17.62 3.79
C ARG A 13 6.07 17.87 2.44
N ASP A 14 5.43 18.69 1.60
CA ASP A 14 6.13 19.51 0.62
C ASP A 14 5.22 20.62 0.07
N LYS A 15 5.33 21.79 0.71
CA LYS A 15 5.42 23.14 0.14
C LYS A 15 5.03 24.13 1.22
N LEU A 16 6.04 24.65 1.91
CA LEU A 16 6.10 25.99 2.49
C LEU A 16 7.47 26.16 3.15
N LYS A 17 8.52 26.32 2.32
CA LYS A 17 9.66 27.14 2.74
C LYS A 17 9.30 28.57 2.40
N LEU A 18 8.85 29.32 3.41
CA LEU A 18 8.83 30.77 3.37
C LEU A 18 10.29 31.23 3.49
N SER A 19 10.95 31.49 2.36
CA SER A 19 12.24 32.18 2.34
C SER A 19 12.04 33.62 1.90
N THR A 20 11.90 34.51 2.89
CA THR A 20 12.21 35.92 2.70
C THR A 20 13.74 36.05 2.73
N VAL A 21 14.32 36.44 1.59
CA VAL A 21 15.46 37.34 1.34
C VAL A 21 16.00 36.94 -0.04
N GLY A 22 15.93 37.88 -0.99
CA GLY A 22 16.08 37.63 -2.41
C GLY A 22 17.51 37.38 -2.88
N ILE A 23 17.60 36.77 -4.07
CA ILE A 23 18.39 37.16 -5.24
C ILE A 23 17.94 36.27 -6.42
N SER A 24 17.99 36.85 -7.62
CA SER A 24 17.32 36.52 -8.89
C SER A 24 17.59 35.14 -9.54
N GLN A 25 16.56 34.62 -10.26
CA GLN A 25 16.57 33.81 -11.51
C GLN A 25 17.33 32.45 -11.51
N GLN A 26 16.79 31.28 -11.89
CA GLN A 26 15.82 30.82 -12.89
C GLN A 26 15.13 29.53 -12.39
N ALA A 27 13.84 29.34 -12.73
CA ALA A 27 13.10 28.10 -12.47
C ALA A 27 13.32 27.08 -13.60
N PRO A 28 13.49 25.77 -13.30
CA PRO A 28 13.26 24.73 -14.29
C PRO A 28 11.78 24.30 -14.28
N GLU A 29 11.27 24.14 -15.49
CA GLU A 29 9.90 23.77 -15.85
C GLU A 29 9.56 22.32 -15.47
N GLY A 30 8.30 22.08 -15.09
CA GLY A 30 7.60 20.81 -15.32
C GLY A 30 8.01 19.60 -14.48
N GLU A 31 7.67 19.56 -13.19
CA GLU A 31 7.50 18.28 -12.49
C GLU A 31 6.28 17.57 -13.08
N GLU A 32 6.49 16.74 -14.11
CA GLU A 32 5.53 15.67 -14.44
C GLU A 32 5.28 14.89 -13.15
N LYS A 33 4.02 14.90 -12.67
CA LYS A 33 3.59 14.06 -11.56
C LYS A 33 3.83 12.61 -11.96
N ARG A 34 4.97 12.05 -11.55
CA ARG A 34 5.31 10.65 -11.81
C ARG A 34 4.23 9.77 -11.20
N CYS A 35 3.58 8.98 -12.03
CA CYS A 35 2.57 8.02 -11.60
C CYS A 35 3.28 6.71 -11.26
N LEU A 36 3.03 6.17 -10.07
CA LEU A 36 3.61 4.87 -9.67
C LEU A 36 3.13 3.76 -10.61
N ASP A 37 4.02 2.81 -10.91
CA ASP A 37 3.62 1.60 -11.63
C ASP A 37 2.59 0.83 -10.80
N SER A 38 1.39 0.66 -11.38
CA SER A 38 0.25 0.09 -10.66
C SER A 38 0.48 -1.36 -10.27
N GLU A 39 1.13 -2.17 -11.11
CA GLU A 39 1.39 -3.57 -10.81
C GLU A 39 2.42 -3.70 -9.69
N LEU A 40 3.48 -2.89 -9.74
CA LEU A 40 4.48 -2.86 -8.68
C LEU A 40 3.88 -2.42 -7.35
N TRP A 41 3.05 -1.37 -7.36
CA TRP A 41 2.36 -0.92 -6.16
C TRP A 41 1.48 -2.01 -5.55
N HIS A 42 0.68 -2.71 -6.36
CA HIS A 42 -0.18 -3.81 -5.89
C HIS A 42 0.62 -5.01 -5.38
N ALA A 43 1.75 -5.31 -6.03
CA ALA A 43 2.67 -6.31 -5.54
C ALA A 43 3.26 -5.89 -4.19
N CYS A 44 3.67 -4.64 -3.98
CA CYS A 44 4.15 -4.18 -2.67
C CYS A 44 3.03 -4.23 -1.61
N ALA A 45 1.80 -3.86 -1.98
CA ALA A 45 0.64 -3.85 -1.09
C ALA A 45 0.29 -5.25 -0.57
N GLY A 46 0.44 -6.27 -1.41
CA GLY A 46 0.22 -7.67 -1.05
C GLY A 46 -0.83 -8.35 -1.92
N PRO A 47 -0.81 -9.69 -2.02
CA PRO A 47 -1.61 -10.45 -2.99
C PRO A 47 -3.12 -10.41 -2.72
N LEU A 48 -3.53 -10.09 -1.50
CA LEU A 48 -4.94 -9.99 -1.10
C LEU A 48 -5.53 -8.60 -1.35
N VAL A 49 -4.68 -7.60 -1.64
CA VAL A 49 -5.13 -6.23 -1.82
C VAL A 49 -5.78 -6.06 -3.17
N CYS A 50 -7.01 -5.54 -3.16
CA CYS A 50 -7.64 -5.00 -4.34
C CYS A 50 -8.38 -3.71 -3.99
N LEU A 51 -7.98 -2.61 -4.64
CA LEU A 51 -8.60 -1.32 -4.42
C LEU A 51 -9.90 -1.20 -5.24
N PRO A 52 -10.92 -0.53 -4.69
CA PRO A 52 -12.12 -0.19 -5.46
C PRO A 52 -11.80 0.77 -6.61
N THR A 53 -12.55 0.66 -7.71
CA THR A 53 -12.39 1.53 -8.88
C THR A 53 -13.05 2.88 -8.65
N ALA A 54 -12.39 3.99 -9.01
CA ALA A 54 -13.01 5.32 -8.97
C ALA A 54 -14.30 5.37 -9.81
N GLY A 55 -15.30 6.13 -9.34
CA GLY A 55 -16.66 6.16 -9.89
C GLY A 55 -17.62 5.16 -9.24
N THR A 56 -17.11 4.07 -8.67
CA THR A 56 -17.93 3.01 -8.08
C THR A 56 -18.49 3.37 -6.70
N ARG A 57 -19.42 2.53 -6.23
CA ARG A 57 -20.00 2.62 -4.89
C ARG A 57 -19.26 1.70 -3.94
N VAL A 58 -19.01 2.21 -2.74
CA VAL A 58 -18.31 1.49 -1.67
C VAL A 58 -19.06 1.67 -0.35
N VAL A 59 -18.87 0.74 0.56
CA VAL A 59 -19.28 0.85 1.96
C VAL A 59 -18.03 1.17 2.77
N TYR A 60 -18.02 2.35 3.38
CA TYR A 60 -16.96 2.80 4.27
C TYR A 60 -17.31 2.46 5.72
N PHE A 61 -16.36 1.87 6.45
CA PHE A 61 -16.49 1.50 7.86
C PHE A 61 -15.56 2.37 8.72
N PRO A 62 -16.09 3.41 9.42
CA PRO A 62 -15.28 4.26 10.29
C PRO A 62 -14.48 3.47 11.34
N GLN A 63 -15.04 2.38 11.86
CA GLN A 63 -14.37 1.52 12.83
C GLN A 63 -13.09 0.88 12.26
N GLY A 64 -13.16 0.27 11.07
CA GLY A 64 -11.97 -0.33 10.47
C GLY A 64 -10.89 0.69 10.09
N HIS A 65 -11.29 1.93 9.77
CA HIS A 65 -10.35 3.03 9.60
C HIS A 65 -9.69 3.42 10.93
N SER A 66 -10.47 3.45 12.03
CA SER A 66 -9.94 3.65 13.38
C SER A 66 -8.94 2.54 13.77
N ASP A 67 -9.22 1.28 13.43
CA ASP A 67 -8.31 0.16 13.70
C ASP A 67 -6.97 0.33 12.96
N GLN A 68 -6.98 0.87 11.73
CA GLN A 68 -5.75 1.22 11.03
C GLN A 68 -4.97 2.33 11.73
N VAL A 69 -5.63 3.39 12.21
CA VAL A 69 -4.98 4.47 12.96
C VAL A 69 -4.31 3.90 14.22
N ALA A 70 -5.00 3.03 14.97
CA ALA A 70 -4.46 2.40 16.17
C ALA A 70 -3.24 1.51 15.86
N ALA A 71 -3.29 0.74 14.78
CA ALA A 71 -2.17 -0.08 14.34
C ALA A 71 -0.95 0.77 13.93
N SER A 72 -1.17 1.93 13.29
CA SER A 72 -0.10 2.84 12.90
C SER A 72 0.50 3.62 14.08
N THR A 73 -0.26 3.86 15.15
CA THR A 73 0.24 4.60 16.34
C THR A 73 0.82 3.69 17.43
N ASN A 74 0.72 2.37 17.30
CA ASN A 74 1.06 1.39 18.35
C ASN A 74 0.38 1.71 19.69
N LYS A 75 -0.80 2.32 19.65
CA LYS A 75 -1.58 2.67 20.84
C LYS A 75 -2.97 2.07 20.73
N GLU A 76 -3.33 1.30 21.74
CA GLU A 76 -4.72 0.89 21.90
C GLU A 76 -5.60 2.11 22.12
N VAL A 77 -6.81 2.00 21.58
CA VAL A 77 -7.84 3.02 21.54
C VAL A 77 -8.37 3.20 22.97
N GLU A 78 -7.86 4.21 23.71
CA GLU A 78 -8.35 4.52 25.08
C GLU A 78 -9.85 4.82 25.02
N SER A 79 -10.65 4.12 25.82
CA SER A 79 -12.12 3.95 25.71
C SER A 79 -13.00 5.21 25.85
N HIS A 80 -12.44 6.42 25.80
CA HIS A 80 -13.14 7.68 25.98
C HIS A 80 -13.22 8.50 24.68
N PHE A 81 -13.83 7.93 23.63
CA PHE A 81 -14.17 8.72 22.43
C PHE A 81 -15.50 9.43 22.62
N PRO A 82 -15.64 10.68 22.13
CA PRO A 82 -16.95 11.30 22.02
C PRO A 82 -17.83 10.42 21.14
N ASN A 83 -19.00 10.05 21.67
CA ASN A 83 -20.00 9.33 20.88
C ASN A 83 -20.50 10.26 19.77
N TYR A 84 -20.48 9.79 18.53
CA TYR A 84 -21.06 10.50 17.38
C TYR A 84 -22.39 9.84 17.02
N PRO A 85 -23.50 10.16 17.73
CA PRO A 85 -24.78 9.46 17.59
C PRO A 85 -25.39 9.55 16.19
N SER A 86 -24.99 10.55 15.39
CA SER A 86 -25.43 10.73 14.01
C SER A 86 -24.60 9.95 12.99
N LEU A 87 -23.46 9.37 13.38
CA LEU A 87 -22.60 8.61 12.48
C LEU A 87 -23.00 7.14 12.49
N LEU A 88 -23.42 6.64 11.33
CA LEU A 88 -23.73 5.22 11.16
C LEU A 88 -22.43 4.39 11.21
N PRO A 89 -22.48 3.13 11.70
CA PRO A 89 -21.34 2.21 11.68
C PRO A 89 -20.79 1.90 10.29
N GLN A 90 -21.61 2.16 9.26
CA GLN A 90 -21.27 2.02 7.85
C GLN A 90 -21.87 3.17 7.05
N LEU A 91 -21.10 3.70 6.11
CA LEU A 91 -21.54 4.75 5.19
C LEU A 91 -21.50 4.23 3.76
N LEU A 92 -22.63 4.29 3.06
CA LEU A 92 -22.65 4.07 1.62
C LEU A 92 -22.08 5.31 0.94
N CYS A 93 -21.01 5.16 0.17
CA CYS A 93 -20.29 6.26 -0.46
C CYS A 93 -20.12 6.05 -1.96
N ARG A 94 -20.06 7.16 -2.72
CA ARG A 94 -19.43 7.19 -4.05
C ARG A 94 -17.94 7.46 -3.87
N LEU A 95 -17.12 6.62 -4.50
CA LEU A 95 -15.68 6.79 -4.57
C LEU A 95 -15.35 7.72 -5.74
N HIS A 96 -14.87 8.92 -5.47
CA HIS A 96 -14.54 9.89 -6.52
C HIS A 96 -13.15 9.68 -7.11
N ASN A 97 -12.18 9.31 -6.28
CA ASN A 97 -10.79 9.19 -6.71
C ASN A 97 -10.03 8.16 -5.88
N VAL A 98 -9.03 7.53 -6.50
CA VAL A 98 -8.02 6.67 -5.87
C VAL A 98 -6.67 7.02 -6.46
N THR A 99 -5.72 7.42 -5.63
CA THR A 99 -4.34 7.67 -6.04
C THR A 99 -3.38 6.81 -5.23
N LEU A 100 -2.41 6.21 -5.91
CA LEU A 100 -1.41 5.32 -5.33
C LEU A 100 -0.19 6.13 -4.92
N HIS A 101 0.31 5.86 -3.72
CA HIS A 101 1.45 6.55 -3.14
C HIS A 101 2.41 5.55 -2.47
N ALA A 102 3.66 5.98 -2.32
CA ALA A 102 4.69 5.27 -1.58
C ALA A 102 5.49 6.29 -0.77
N ASP A 103 5.81 5.94 0.48
CA ASP A 103 6.62 6.77 1.36
C ASP A 103 8.10 6.64 1.00
N VAL A 104 8.73 7.77 0.68
CA VAL A 104 10.11 7.83 0.14
C VAL A 104 11.18 7.34 1.12
N GLU A 105 10.91 7.35 2.42
CA GLU A 105 11.86 6.94 3.45
C GLU A 105 11.73 5.46 3.82
N THR A 106 10.50 4.93 3.77
CA THR A 106 10.15 3.60 4.28
C THR A 106 9.79 2.59 3.18
N ASP A 107 9.62 3.05 1.93
CA ASP A 107 9.07 2.28 0.82
C ASP A 107 7.64 1.71 1.11
N GLU A 108 6.95 2.20 2.15
CA GLU A 108 5.58 1.77 2.47
C GLU A 108 4.57 2.33 1.47
N VAL A 109 3.74 1.45 0.93
CA VAL A 109 2.70 1.80 -0.03
C VAL A 109 1.37 2.13 0.66
N TYR A 110 0.69 3.17 0.19
CA TYR A 110 -0.65 3.54 0.67
C TYR A 110 -1.49 4.15 -0.46
N ALA A 111 -2.81 4.09 -0.32
CA ALA A 111 -3.76 4.66 -1.27
C ALA A 111 -4.52 5.81 -0.62
N GLN A 112 -4.61 6.92 -1.33
CA GLN A 112 -5.48 8.03 -0.94
C GLN A 112 -6.81 7.88 -1.69
N MET A 113 -7.92 7.93 -0.96
CA MET A 113 -9.25 7.81 -1.54
C MET A 113 -10.12 9.00 -1.18
N THR A 114 -10.88 9.52 -2.14
CA THR A 114 -11.86 10.58 -1.89
C THR A 114 -13.26 9.99 -1.95
N LEU A 115 -13.99 10.05 -0.84
CA LEU A 115 -15.31 9.47 -0.65
C LEU A 115 -16.35 10.58 -0.52
N GLN A 116 -17.57 10.31 -0.98
CA GLN A 116 -18.75 11.15 -0.71
C GLN A 116 -19.89 10.25 -0.23
N PRO A 117 -20.41 10.45 0.99
CA PRO A 117 -21.58 9.72 1.48
C PRO A 117 -22.78 9.94 0.56
N LEU A 118 -23.56 8.90 0.29
CA LEU A 118 -24.76 8.97 -0.55
C LEU A 118 -26.00 9.14 0.33
N SER A 119 -26.99 9.89 -0.18
CA SER A 119 -28.28 9.98 0.48
C SER A 119 -29.09 8.69 0.22
N PRO A 120 -30.06 8.33 1.09
CA PRO A 120 -30.90 7.15 0.88
C PRO A 120 -31.66 7.15 -0.46
N LYS A 121 -31.88 8.34 -1.04
CA LYS A 121 -32.56 8.51 -2.33
C LYS A 121 -31.68 8.12 -3.52
N ASP A 122 -30.36 8.11 -3.34
CA ASP A 122 -29.39 7.78 -4.38
C ASP A 122 -29.15 6.27 -4.52
N THR A 123 -29.87 5.42 -3.79
CA THR A 123 -29.61 3.97 -3.74
C THR A 123 -29.94 3.24 -5.05
N TYR A 124 -30.77 3.81 -5.93
CA TYR A 124 -31.38 3.12 -7.08
C TYR A 124 -30.55 3.00 -8.38
N PHE A 125 -29.29 3.44 -8.42
CA PHE A 125 -28.47 3.28 -9.64
C PHE A 125 -27.85 1.89 -9.77
N PRO A 126 -27.62 1.40 -11.01
CA PRO A 126 -27.07 0.07 -11.27
C PRO A 126 -25.72 -0.17 -10.57
N ILE A 127 -25.53 -1.42 -10.12
CA ILE A 127 -24.25 -1.90 -9.59
C ILE A 127 -23.27 -1.99 -10.75
N GLU A 128 -22.27 -1.12 -10.79
CA GLU A 128 -21.17 -1.24 -11.75
C GLU A 128 -20.23 -2.38 -11.32
N MET A 129 -20.13 -3.40 -12.17
CA MET A 129 -19.20 -4.51 -12.04
C MET A 129 -17.88 -4.14 -12.73
N GLY A 130 -16.95 -3.57 -11.98
CA GLY A 130 -15.61 -3.26 -12.46
C GLY A 130 -14.56 -3.65 -11.44
N PHE A 131 -14.20 -4.93 -11.40
CA PHE A 131 -13.07 -5.44 -10.61
C PHE A 131 -12.02 -5.95 -11.58
N ALA A 132 -10.95 -5.18 -11.76
CA ALA A 132 -9.76 -5.68 -12.44
C ALA A 132 -8.67 -5.77 -11.38
N SER A 133 -8.29 -7.00 -11.02
CA SER A 133 -7.09 -7.21 -10.22
C SER A 133 -5.91 -6.62 -10.99
N LYS A 134 -5.14 -5.76 -10.33
CA LYS A 134 -3.88 -5.21 -10.86
C LYS A 134 -2.67 -5.98 -10.34
N GLN A 135 -2.89 -7.18 -9.79
CA GLN A 135 -1.80 -8.04 -9.36
C GLN A 135 -1.01 -8.54 -10.57
N PRO A 136 0.33 -8.44 -10.55
CA PRO A 136 1.15 -8.95 -11.64
C PRO A 136 1.05 -10.48 -11.73
N THR A 137 1.15 -11.01 -12.94
CA THR A 137 1.14 -12.46 -13.20
C THR A 137 2.54 -13.07 -13.05
N ASN A 138 3.57 -12.35 -13.52
CA ASN A 138 4.97 -12.77 -13.55
C ASN A 138 5.77 -12.09 -12.44
N TYR A 139 5.56 -12.54 -11.20
CA TYR A 139 6.32 -12.05 -10.06
C TYR A 139 6.68 -13.16 -9.07
N PHE A 140 7.63 -12.86 -8.19
CA PHE A 140 7.87 -13.60 -6.97
C PHE A 140 8.13 -12.63 -5.81
N CYS A 141 7.86 -13.09 -4.59
CA CYS A 141 8.16 -12.37 -3.35
C CYS A 141 8.91 -13.32 -2.44
N LYS A 142 10.04 -12.88 -1.88
CA LYS A 142 10.84 -13.69 -0.96
C LYS A 142 11.14 -12.90 0.31
N ILE A 143 10.88 -13.53 1.45
CA ILE A 143 11.35 -13.08 2.75
C ILE A 143 12.87 -13.27 2.82
N LEU A 144 13.58 -12.21 3.20
CA LEU A 144 15.02 -12.19 3.34
C LEU A 144 15.45 -12.99 4.56
N THR A 145 16.43 -13.87 4.36
CA THR A 145 17.09 -14.58 5.45
C THR A 145 18.30 -13.79 5.95
N ALA A 146 18.85 -14.16 7.11
CA ALA A 146 20.07 -13.54 7.63
C ALA A 146 21.26 -13.63 6.66
N SER A 147 21.34 -14.69 5.83
CA SER A 147 22.39 -14.79 4.82
C SER A 147 22.19 -13.81 3.67
N ASP A 148 20.93 -13.54 3.29
CA ASP A 148 20.63 -12.58 2.22
C ASP A 148 21.04 -11.16 2.63
N THR A 149 20.90 -10.77 3.90
CA THR A 149 21.26 -9.42 4.36
C THR A 149 22.71 -9.29 4.85
N SER A 150 23.50 -10.36 4.78
CA SER A 150 24.90 -10.32 5.21
C SER A 150 25.81 -9.64 4.18
N THR A 151 26.85 -8.92 4.62
CA THR A 151 27.73 -8.11 3.75
C THR A 151 28.45 -8.93 2.67
N HIS A 152 28.72 -10.21 2.94
CA HIS A 152 29.43 -11.11 2.03
C HIS A 152 28.50 -12.12 1.35
N GLY A 153 27.22 -12.12 1.73
CA GLY A 153 26.19 -12.98 1.16
C GLY A 153 25.58 -12.39 -0.10
N GLY A 154 25.07 -13.27 -0.96
CA GLY A 154 24.22 -12.90 -2.08
C GLY A 154 22.76 -13.23 -1.78
N PHE A 155 21.86 -12.71 -2.59
CA PHE A 155 20.44 -13.06 -2.52
C PHE A 155 20.19 -14.42 -3.15
N SER A 156 19.71 -15.39 -2.37
CA SER A 156 19.39 -16.73 -2.91
C SER A 156 17.99 -16.79 -3.53
N ILE A 157 17.88 -17.01 -4.83
CA ILE A 157 16.57 -17.00 -5.50
C ILE A 157 16.05 -18.45 -5.60
N PRO A 158 14.78 -18.73 -5.23
CA PRO A 158 14.16 -20.02 -5.50
C PRO A 158 14.19 -20.33 -7.00
N ARG A 159 14.52 -21.56 -7.38
CA ARG A 159 14.70 -21.94 -8.80
C ARG A 159 13.48 -21.60 -9.66
N CYS A 160 12.28 -21.98 -9.21
CA CYS A 160 11.03 -21.70 -9.92
C CYS A 160 10.76 -20.19 -10.08
N ALA A 161 11.23 -19.36 -9.14
CA ALA A 161 11.08 -17.91 -9.21
C ALA A 161 12.04 -17.30 -10.25
N ALA A 162 13.31 -17.73 -10.25
CA ALA A 162 14.30 -17.27 -11.22
C ALA A 162 13.91 -17.63 -12.66
N GLU A 163 13.50 -18.88 -12.89
CA GLU A 163 13.09 -19.38 -14.21
C GLU A 163 11.79 -18.73 -14.71
N LYS A 164 10.93 -18.24 -13.80
CA LYS A 164 9.65 -17.58 -14.15
C LYS A 164 9.81 -16.09 -14.46
N VAL A 165 10.65 -15.37 -13.72
CA VAL A 165 10.65 -13.89 -13.70
C VAL A 165 11.87 -13.29 -14.39
N PHE A 166 13.03 -13.95 -14.37
CA PHE A 166 14.24 -13.39 -14.98
C PHE A 166 14.43 -13.88 -16.40
N PRO A 167 15.10 -13.09 -17.26
CA PRO A 167 15.54 -13.58 -18.56
C PRO A 167 16.35 -14.89 -18.43
N PRO A 168 16.22 -15.82 -19.38
CA PRO A 168 16.90 -17.10 -19.30
C PRO A 168 18.43 -16.92 -19.34
N LEU A 169 19.14 -17.65 -18.49
CA LEU A 169 20.60 -17.70 -18.52
C LEU A 169 21.09 -18.51 -19.73
N ASP A 170 22.23 -18.12 -20.27
CA ASP A 170 22.99 -18.95 -21.20
C ASP A 170 23.79 -20.01 -20.42
N PHE A 171 23.27 -21.25 -20.43
CA PHE A 171 23.88 -22.38 -19.73
C PHE A 171 25.10 -22.98 -20.43
N SER A 172 25.49 -22.48 -21.61
CA SER A 172 26.75 -22.86 -22.25
C SER A 172 27.98 -22.24 -21.56
N GLN A 173 27.77 -21.14 -20.83
CA GLN A 173 28.81 -20.43 -20.08
C GLN A 173 29.15 -21.14 -18.76
N GLN A 174 30.38 -20.97 -18.29
CA GLN A 174 30.85 -21.53 -17.02
C GLN A 174 31.51 -20.46 -16.14
N PRO A 175 30.82 -19.96 -15.08
CA PRO A 175 29.42 -20.23 -14.72
C PRO A 175 28.41 -19.44 -15.58
N PRO A 176 27.15 -19.90 -15.72
CA PRO A 176 26.07 -19.12 -16.34
C PRO A 176 25.81 -17.82 -15.56
N VAL A 177 25.88 -16.68 -16.25
CA VAL A 177 25.79 -15.35 -15.63
C VAL A 177 25.12 -14.33 -16.57
N GLN A 178 24.44 -13.34 -16.00
CA GLN A 178 23.93 -12.16 -16.71
C GLN A 178 23.84 -10.97 -15.74
N ASP A 179 23.81 -9.75 -16.30
CA ASP A 179 23.49 -8.55 -15.54
C ASP A 179 22.01 -8.21 -15.70
N LEU A 180 21.33 -7.95 -14.59
CA LEU A 180 19.94 -7.53 -14.52
C LEU A 180 19.87 -6.05 -14.14
N ILE A 181 18.92 -5.32 -14.72
CA ILE A 181 18.59 -3.96 -14.34
C ILE A 181 17.12 -3.97 -13.92
N ALA A 182 16.85 -3.68 -12.65
CA ALA A 182 15.50 -3.58 -12.12
C ALA A 182 15.19 -2.13 -11.70
N ARG A 183 13.96 -1.67 -11.90
CA ARG A 183 13.50 -0.35 -11.42
C ARG A 183 12.63 -0.47 -10.19
N ASP A 184 12.85 0.37 -9.20
CA ASP A 184 11.98 0.45 -8.02
C ASP A 184 10.76 1.37 -8.23
N LEU A 185 9.96 1.56 -7.18
CA LEU A 185 8.76 2.42 -7.20
C LEU A 185 9.06 3.88 -7.58
N TYR A 186 10.32 4.32 -7.49
CA TYR A 186 10.75 5.68 -7.76
C TYR A 186 11.50 5.81 -9.11
N ASP A 187 11.40 4.77 -9.95
CA ASP A 187 12.15 4.63 -11.21
C ASP A 187 13.67 4.61 -11.03
N VAL A 188 14.18 4.32 -9.81
CA VAL A 188 15.62 4.19 -9.59
C VAL A 188 16.08 2.83 -10.11
N GLU A 189 17.09 2.84 -10.97
CA GLU A 189 17.67 1.64 -11.55
C GLU A 189 18.69 0.97 -10.61
N TRP A 190 18.45 -0.30 -10.33
CA TRP A 190 19.30 -1.17 -9.53
C TRP A 190 19.90 -2.26 -10.42
N LYS A 191 21.23 -2.34 -10.42
CA LYS A 191 21.98 -3.31 -11.23
C LYS A 191 22.41 -4.49 -10.38
N PHE A 192 22.11 -5.71 -10.83
CA PHE A 192 22.45 -6.94 -10.12
C PHE A 192 23.13 -7.93 -11.04
N ARG A 193 24.15 -8.63 -10.53
CA ARG A 193 24.73 -9.79 -11.20
C ARG A 193 23.99 -11.06 -10.81
N HIS A 194 23.22 -11.62 -11.74
CA HIS A 194 22.54 -12.90 -11.60
C HIS A 194 23.45 -14.04 -12.09
N ILE A 195 23.72 -15.01 -11.22
CA ILE A 195 24.63 -16.12 -11.49
C ILE A 195 24.03 -17.44 -11.01
N PHE A 196 24.23 -18.51 -11.78
CA PHE A 196 23.87 -19.88 -11.38
C PHE A 196 25.11 -20.69 -11.02
N ARG A 197 25.36 -20.88 -9.72
CA ARG A 197 26.59 -21.51 -9.21
C ARG A 197 26.38 -22.23 -7.88
N GLY A 198 27.46 -22.79 -7.33
CA GLY A 198 27.47 -23.48 -6.03
C GLY A 198 27.22 -24.98 -6.12
N GLN A 199 27.26 -25.65 -4.97
CA GLN A 199 27.02 -27.09 -4.82
C GLN A 199 26.07 -27.34 -3.63
N PRO A 200 24.80 -27.72 -3.85
CA PRO A 200 24.13 -27.82 -5.16
C PRO A 200 24.00 -26.46 -5.85
N LYS A 201 23.84 -26.46 -7.18
CA LYS A 201 23.72 -25.22 -7.98
C LYS A 201 22.44 -24.45 -7.60
N ARG A 202 22.56 -23.13 -7.45
CA ARG A 202 21.48 -22.22 -7.06
C ARG A 202 21.60 -20.90 -7.83
N HIS A 203 20.46 -20.22 -7.99
CA HIS A 203 20.40 -18.87 -8.54
C HIS A 203 20.74 -17.86 -7.44
N LEU A 204 21.64 -16.92 -7.74
CA LEU A 204 22.09 -15.89 -6.80
C LEU A 204 22.09 -14.51 -7.47
N LEU A 205 21.67 -13.47 -6.75
CA LEU A 205 22.15 -12.10 -7.04
C LEU A 205 23.37 -11.83 -6.18
N THR A 206 24.45 -11.36 -6.81
CA THR A 206 25.75 -11.16 -6.15
C THR A 206 26.15 -9.69 -6.18
N THR A 207 26.94 -9.27 -7.17
CA THR A 207 27.33 -7.86 -7.35
C THR A 207 26.08 -6.98 -7.41
N GLY A 208 26.09 -5.86 -6.68
CA GLY A 208 24.98 -4.91 -6.56
C GLY A 208 23.99 -5.21 -5.43
N TRP A 209 23.89 -6.47 -4.99
CA TRP A 209 22.92 -6.85 -3.96
C TRP A 209 23.19 -6.22 -2.59
N SER A 210 24.43 -6.28 -2.09
CA SER A 210 24.78 -5.69 -0.79
C SER A 210 24.64 -4.16 -0.78
N VAL A 211 24.83 -3.51 -1.93
CA VAL A 211 24.60 -2.06 -2.10
C VAL A 211 23.12 -1.75 -1.98
N PHE A 212 22.25 -2.53 -2.65
CA PHE A 212 20.79 -2.39 -2.53
C PHE A 212 20.31 -2.60 -1.09
N VAL A 213 20.73 -3.69 -0.43
CA VAL A 213 20.41 -3.98 0.98
C VAL A 213 20.79 -2.81 1.89
N SER A 214 22.00 -2.26 1.71
CA SER A 214 22.50 -1.16 2.54
C SER A 214 21.73 0.13 2.30
N ALA A 215 21.49 0.47 1.03
CA ALA A 215 20.79 1.70 0.64
C ALA A 215 19.33 1.71 1.08
N LYS A 216 18.65 0.55 1.00
CA LYS A 216 17.26 0.37 1.43
C LYS A 216 17.11 -0.09 2.88
N ARG A 217 18.23 -0.17 3.63
CA ARG A 217 18.28 -0.53 5.06
C ARG A 217 17.56 -1.85 5.39
N LEU A 218 17.67 -2.83 4.49
CA LEU A 218 16.93 -4.09 4.61
C LEU A 218 17.51 -4.99 5.70
N VAL A 219 16.61 -5.65 6.43
CA VAL A 219 16.93 -6.62 7.49
C VAL A 219 16.30 -7.98 7.20
N ALA A 220 16.80 -9.02 7.88
CA ALA A 220 16.18 -10.35 7.79
C ALA A 220 14.73 -10.28 8.30
N GLY A 221 13.81 -10.87 7.54
CA GLY A 221 12.36 -10.75 7.77
C GLY A 221 11.66 -9.79 6.81
N ASP A 222 12.37 -8.79 6.26
CA ASP A 222 11.83 -7.99 5.16
C ASP A 222 11.60 -8.87 3.94
N SER A 223 10.77 -8.42 3.01
CA SER A 223 10.55 -9.10 1.74
C SER A 223 11.00 -8.26 0.57
N VAL A 224 11.57 -8.92 -0.42
CA VAL A 224 11.89 -8.34 -1.72
C VAL A 224 11.12 -9.08 -2.79
N LEU A 225 10.54 -8.34 -3.72
CA LEU A 225 9.77 -8.87 -4.83
C LEU A 225 10.30 -8.36 -6.16
N PHE A 226 10.24 -9.21 -7.18
CA PHE A 226 10.58 -8.86 -8.54
C PHE A 226 9.39 -9.16 -9.45
N ILE A 227 9.14 -8.28 -10.41
CA ILE A 227 8.07 -8.40 -11.41
C ILE A 227 8.68 -8.26 -12.79
N TRP A 228 8.27 -9.11 -13.71
CA TRP A 228 8.47 -8.91 -15.12
C TRP A 228 7.18 -8.38 -15.74
N ASN A 229 7.16 -7.09 -16.09
CA ASN A 229 5.95 -6.45 -16.60
C ASN A 229 5.76 -6.68 -18.11
N GLU A 230 4.59 -6.31 -18.63
CA GLU A 230 4.25 -6.46 -20.06
C GLU A 230 5.13 -5.61 -21.00
N LYS A 231 5.81 -4.59 -20.46
CA LYS A 231 6.75 -3.73 -21.20
C LYS A 231 8.16 -4.32 -21.29
N ASN A 232 8.35 -5.57 -20.89
CA ASN A 232 9.65 -6.25 -20.80
C ASN A 232 10.65 -5.54 -19.88
N GLN A 233 10.15 -4.98 -18.77
CA GLN A 233 10.96 -4.34 -17.76
C GLN A 233 10.92 -5.18 -16.49
N LEU A 234 12.09 -5.33 -15.86
CA LEU A 234 12.20 -5.89 -14.54
C LEU A 234 11.94 -4.77 -13.52
N LEU A 235 10.98 -4.99 -12.64
CA LEU A 235 10.65 -4.10 -11.53
C LEU A 235 10.98 -4.77 -10.20
N LEU A 236 11.24 -3.96 -9.18
CA LEU A 236 11.69 -4.38 -7.86
C LEU A 236 10.90 -3.64 -6.77
N GLY A 237 10.36 -4.39 -5.83
CA GLY A 237 9.62 -3.86 -4.70
C GLY A 237 10.12 -4.41 -3.37
N ILE A 238 9.76 -3.72 -2.29
CA ILE A 238 10.13 -4.07 -0.92
C ILE A 238 8.85 -4.14 -0.10
N ARG A 239 8.81 -5.06 0.86
CA ARG A 239 7.83 -5.03 1.96
C ARG A 239 8.60 -5.16 3.26
N CYS A 240 8.60 -4.12 4.07
CA CYS A 240 9.17 -4.17 5.40
C CYS A 240 8.43 -5.19 6.26
N ALA A 241 9.16 -5.91 7.11
CA ALA A 241 8.56 -6.78 8.11
C ALA A 241 7.67 -5.94 9.04
N ASN A 242 6.52 -6.48 9.43
CA ASN A 242 5.67 -5.88 10.48
C ASN A 242 6.35 -6.12 11.84
N GLN A 243 7.44 -5.42 12.10
CA GLN A 243 8.06 -5.39 13.41
C GLN A 243 7.41 -4.26 14.20
N PRO A 244 7.01 -4.46 15.47
CA PRO A 244 6.59 -3.35 16.31
C PRO A 244 7.76 -2.38 16.40
N GLN A 245 7.66 -1.27 15.67
CA GLN A 245 8.67 -0.23 15.63
C GLN A 245 8.87 0.28 17.05
N THR A 246 10.01 -0.08 17.66
CA THR A 246 10.51 0.49 18.92
C THR A 246 11.29 1.79 18.68
N SER A 247 11.29 2.31 17.45
CA SER A 247 11.78 3.66 17.17
C SER A 247 10.75 4.67 17.64
N ALA A 248 11.15 5.44 18.67
CA ALA A 248 10.44 6.56 19.25
C ALA A 248 9.59 7.32 18.23
N SER A 249 8.29 7.41 18.52
CA SER A 249 7.36 8.45 18.10
C SER A 249 8.00 9.48 17.17
N SER A 250 8.00 9.22 15.86
CA SER A 250 8.33 10.24 14.87
C SER A 250 7.27 11.32 14.99
N SER A 251 7.55 12.32 15.84
CA SER A 251 6.80 13.53 16.18
C SER A 251 5.46 13.71 15.46
N LEU A 252 4.49 12.83 15.71
CA LEU A 252 3.13 12.99 15.22
C LEU A 252 2.62 14.27 15.88
N VAL A 253 2.26 15.25 15.04
CA VAL A 253 1.84 16.58 15.49
C VAL A 253 0.56 16.51 16.37
N LEU A 254 -0.14 15.38 16.33
CA LEU A 254 -1.38 15.11 17.05
C LEU A 254 -1.27 13.82 17.86
N SER A 255 -1.97 13.74 18.99
CA SER A 255 -2.13 12.49 19.75
C SER A 255 -2.96 11.47 18.94
N SER A 256 -2.82 10.17 19.25
CA SER A 256 -3.67 9.12 18.66
C SER A 256 -5.15 9.47 18.81
N ASP A 257 -5.57 9.90 20.00
CA ASP A 257 -6.96 10.28 20.28
C ASP A 257 -7.44 11.42 19.38
N SER A 258 -6.58 12.41 19.13
CA SER A 258 -6.90 13.52 18.22
C SER A 258 -7.11 13.04 16.78
N MET A 259 -6.38 12.01 16.33
CA MET A 259 -6.58 11.40 15.01
C MET A 259 -7.89 10.66 14.93
N HIS A 260 -8.24 9.84 15.94
CA HIS A 260 -9.52 9.15 16.00
C HIS A 260 -10.69 10.15 16.03
N ILE A 261 -10.61 11.18 16.89
CA ILE A 261 -11.63 12.25 16.96
C ILE A 261 -11.77 12.93 15.61
N GLY A 262 -10.65 13.30 14.97
CA GLY A 262 -10.64 13.92 13.64
C GLY A 262 -11.28 13.05 12.56
N LEU A 263 -10.97 11.76 12.54
CA LEU A 263 -11.54 10.77 11.62
C LEU A 263 -13.07 10.70 11.75
N PHE A 264 -13.57 10.49 12.98
CA PHE A 264 -15.02 10.37 13.20
C PHE A 264 -15.74 11.70 12.94
N ALA A 265 -15.16 12.84 13.34
CA ALA A 265 -15.70 14.16 13.04
C ALA A 265 -15.78 14.42 11.52
N ALA A 266 -14.73 14.07 10.76
CA ALA A 266 -14.73 14.21 9.31
C ALA A 266 -15.82 13.36 8.64
N ALA A 267 -15.94 12.09 9.04
CA ALA A 267 -16.97 11.19 8.51
C ALA A 267 -18.39 11.66 8.86
N ALA A 268 -18.62 12.09 10.11
CA ALA A 268 -19.91 12.62 10.56
C ALA A 268 -20.28 13.91 9.82
N HIS A 269 -19.33 14.83 9.65
CA HIS A 269 -19.53 16.06 8.90
C HIS A 269 -19.86 15.78 7.43
N ALA A 270 -19.10 14.89 6.79
CA ALA A 270 -19.34 14.49 5.41
C ALA A 270 -20.72 13.85 5.23
N ALA A 271 -21.14 13.00 6.17
CA ALA A 271 -22.46 12.37 6.15
C ALA A 271 -23.59 13.40 6.32
N ALA A 272 -23.42 14.37 7.21
CA ALA A 272 -24.43 15.40 7.48
C ALA A 272 -24.57 16.43 6.34
N THR A 273 -23.47 16.71 5.62
CA THR A 273 -23.42 17.77 4.59
C THR A 273 -23.37 17.24 3.15
N ASN A 274 -23.33 15.91 2.96
CA ASN A 274 -23.09 15.27 1.67
C ASN A 274 -21.81 15.80 0.97
N SER A 275 -20.79 16.12 1.76
CA SER A 275 -19.51 16.63 1.27
C SER A 275 -18.50 15.51 1.05
N ARG A 276 -17.47 15.80 0.26
CA ARG A 276 -16.36 14.88 0.04
C ARG A 276 -15.41 14.90 1.23
N PHE A 277 -14.84 13.76 1.56
CA PHE A 277 -13.75 13.63 2.51
C PHE A 277 -12.70 12.68 1.98
N THR A 278 -11.46 12.87 2.42
CA THR A 278 -10.31 12.07 1.98
C THR A 278 -9.86 11.16 3.11
N ILE A 279 -9.52 9.93 2.77
CA ILE A 279 -8.94 8.93 3.68
C ILE A 279 -7.65 8.37 3.09
N PHE A 280 -6.82 7.78 3.94
CA PHE A 280 -5.62 7.06 3.55
C PHE A 280 -5.73 5.60 3.98
N TYR A 281 -5.51 4.69 3.05
CA TYR A 281 -5.55 3.26 3.25
C TYR A 281 -4.14 2.69 3.10
N ASN A 282 -3.58 2.19 4.19
CA ASN A 282 -2.32 1.46 4.22
C ASN A 282 -2.62 -0.05 4.33
N PRO A 283 -2.50 -0.82 3.24
CA PRO A 283 -2.82 -2.24 3.21
C PRO A 283 -1.88 -3.12 4.04
N ARG A 284 -0.75 -2.57 4.52
CA ARG A 284 0.25 -3.27 5.33
C ARG A 284 0.10 -3.00 6.83
N ALA A 285 -0.54 -1.88 7.19
CA ALA A 285 -0.74 -1.46 8.57
C ALA A 285 -1.89 -2.18 9.29
N SER A 286 -2.98 -2.51 8.58
CA SER A 286 -4.15 -3.15 9.19
C SER A 286 -4.63 -4.36 8.39
N PRO A 287 -5.05 -5.45 9.06
CA PRO A 287 -5.63 -6.61 8.39
C PRO A 287 -7.03 -6.35 7.83
N SER A 288 -7.70 -5.27 8.27
CA SER A 288 -9.10 -5.00 7.95
C SER A 288 -9.23 -4.03 6.77
N GLU A 289 -9.80 -4.50 5.66
CA GLU A 289 -10.32 -3.60 4.63
C GLU A 289 -11.52 -2.83 5.22
N PHE A 290 -11.53 -1.50 5.08
CA PHE A 290 -12.63 -0.65 5.59
C PHE A 290 -13.30 0.20 4.51
N VAL A 291 -12.94 0.00 3.24
CA VAL A 291 -13.61 0.57 2.07
C VAL A 291 -13.95 -0.57 1.13
N ILE A 292 -15.15 -1.12 1.29
CA ILE A 292 -15.55 -2.35 0.63
C ILE A 292 -16.39 -2.02 -0.61
N PRO A 293 -16.07 -2.53 -1.81
CA PRO A 293 -16.95 -2.39 -2.97
C PRO A 293 -18.38 -2.84 -2.64
N LEU A 294 -19.39 -2.07 -3.05
CA LEU A 294 -20.79 -2.36 -2.74
C LEU A 294 -21.19 -3.77 -3.20
N SER A 295 -20.75 -4.20 -4.38
CA SER A 295 -20.99 -5.56 -4.91
C SER A 295 -20.42 -6.66 -4.00
N LYS A 296 -19.19 -6.48 -3.49
CA LYS A 296 -18.53 -7.40 -2.54
C LYS A 296 -19.30 -7.45 -1.22
N TYR A 297 -19.70 -6.29 -0.70
CA TYR A 297 -20.48 -6.17 0.53
C TYR A 297 -21.85 -6.85 0.40
N THR A 298 -22.63 -6.48 -0.63
CA THR A 298 -23.94 -7.05 -0.95
C THR A 298 -23.83 -8.58 -1.04
N LYS A 299 -22.90 -9.10 -1.84
CA LYS A 299 -22.68 -10.55 -1.95
C LYS A 299 -22.42 -11.20 -0.59
N ALA A 300 -21.54 -10.62 0.23
CA ALA A 300 -21.22 -11.15 1.54
C ALA A 300 -22.44 -11.16 2.49
N VAL A 301 -23.18 -10.05 2.58
CA VAL A 301 -24.35 -9.93 3.45
C VAL A 301 -25.46 -10.89 3.02
N PHE A 302 -25.81 -10.93 1.74
CA PHE A 302 -26.87 -11.80 1.24
C PHE A 302 -26.53 -13.30 1.40
N HIS A 303 -25.28 -13.71 1.18
CA HIS A 303 -24.87 -15.09 1.45
C HIS A 303 -24.88 -15.44 2.94
N THR A 304 -24.59 -14.48 3.81
CA THR A 304 -24.55 -14.70 5.26
C THR A 304 -25.96 -14.80 5.85
N CYS A 305 -26.91 -13.98 5.39
CA CYS A 305 -28.32 -14.05 5.81
C CYS A 305 -28.95 -15.43 5.55
N ILE A 306 -28.70 -16.03 4.37
CA ILE A 306 -29.22 -17.37 4.03
C ILE A 306 -28.67 -18.45 5.00
N ASN A 307 -27.44 -18.29 5.49
CA ASN A 307 -26.79 -19.30 6.33
C ASN A 307 -27.21 -19.21 7.80
N TRP A 308 -27.48 -18.01 8.32
CA TRP A 308 -28.00 -17.84 9.68
C TRP A 308 -29.47 -18.26 9.79
N ASP A 309 -30.29 -17.98 8.78
CA ASP A 309 -31.68 -18.44 8.75
C ASP A 309 -31.73 -19.99 8.75
N ALA A 310 -30.86 -20.66 7.99
CA ALA A 310 -30.78 -22.12 7.97
C ALA A 310 -30.39 -22.76 9.32
N ILE A 311 -29.62 -22.05 10.16
CA ILE A 311 -29.25 -22.50 11.51
C ILE A 311 -30.40 -22.24 12.49
N SER A 312 -31.15 -21.15 12.32
CA SER A 312 -32.32 -20.85 13.16
C SER A 312 -33.51 -21.80 12.93
N TYR A 313 -33.58 -22.50 11.79
CA TYR A 313 -34.57 -23.57 11.56
C TYR A 313 -34.10 -24.97 12.00
N ALA A 314 -32.88 -25.10 12.52
CA ALA A 314 -32.30 -26.37 12.95
C ALA A 314 -32.24 -26.55 14.49
N PHE A 315 -32.87 -25.64 15.26
CA PHE A 315 -33.06 -25.72 16.70
C PHE A 315 -34.52 -25.51 17.09
#